data_AF-A0A2H3E810-F1
#
_entry.id   AF-A0A2H3E810-F1
#
_cell.length_a   1.000
_cell.length_b   1.000
_cell.length_c   1.000
_cell.angle_alpha   90.00
_cell.angle_beta   90.00
_cell.angle_gamma   90.00
#
_symmetry.space_group_name_H-M   'P 1'
#
loop_
_entity.id
_entity.type
_entity.pdbx_description
1 polymer ?
#
loop_
_entity_poly.entity_id
_entity_poly.type
_entity_poly.pdbx_seq_one_letter_code
_entity_poly.pdbx_strand_id
1 'polypeptide(L)'
;LAGRAWKASELRLKSFTDLHTLWYVLLREQNLLATQAEEVRRAGIAPRMIQLGMGPKKRECRLSMARIKAVMNERRLAYIGAVQLAEEEKEAELDRAVLKHQITQFNRGRKALRTLQEKRVAAERRKERLTRQKDEKIKPTTVSA
;
A
#
# COMPACT_ATOMS: atom_id res chain seq x y z
N LEU A 1 -2.79 0.72 -41.30
CA LEU A 1 -2.08 0.31 -40.05
C LEU A 1 -0.63 0.04 -40.41
N ALA A 2 0.34 0.62 -39.69
CA ALA A 2 1.75 0.34 -39.91
C ALA A 2 1.98 -1.19 -39.87
N GLY A 3 2.84 -1.74 -40.72
CA GLY A 3 3.06 -3.19 -40.89
C GLY A 3 3.72 -3.88 -39.69
N ARG A 4 3.58 -3.34 -38.48
CA ARG A 4 4.27 -3.69 -37.25
C ARG A 4 3.27 -3.66 -36.08
N ALA A 5 3.36 -4.62 -35.16
CA ALA A 5 2.60 -4.61 -33.92
C ALA A 5 3.06 -3.53 -32.93
N TRP A 6 2.10 -2.99 -32.19
CA TRP A 6 2.31 -2.05 -31.08
C TRP A 6 3.21 -2.65 -30.01
N LYS A 7 4.23 -1.90 -29.56
CA LYS A 7 5.08 -2.32 -28.43
C LYS A 7 4.35 -2.09 -27.11
N ALA A 8 4.63 -2.93 -26.11
CA ALA A 8 4.08 -2.74 -24.76
C ALA A 8 4.52 -1.39 -24.15
N SER A 9 5.75 -0.94 -24.42
CA SER A 9 6.24 0.37 -23.99
C SER A 9 5.41 1.54 -24.54
N GLU A 10 4.98 1.47 -25.80
CA GLU A 10 4.14 2.49 -26.43
C GLU A 10 2.72 2.49 -25.84
N LEU A 11 2.17 1.29 -25.61
CA LEU A 11 0.83 1.12 -25.05
C LEU A 11 0.74 1.58 -23.59
N ARG A 12 1.83 1.46 -22.81
CA ARG A 12 1.89 1.95 -21.43
C ARG A 12 1.69 3.45 -21.30
N LEU A 13 2.00 4.23 -22.33
CA LEU A 13 1.84 5.69 -22.35
C LEU A 13 0.43 6.16 -22.76
N LYS A 14 -0.44 5.25 -23.20
CA LYS A 14 -1.78 5.59 -23.70
C LYS A 14 -2.86 5.56 -22.62
N SER A 15 -3.86 6.43 -22.75
CA SER A 15 -5.02 6.44 -21.85
C SER A 15 -5.86 5.17 -22.00
N PHE A 16 -6.74 4.89 -21.04
CA PHE A 16 -7.67 3.75 -21.17
C PHE A 16 -8.58 3.90 -22.40
N THR A 17 -9.10 5.10 -22.64
CA THR A 17 -9.96 5.41 -23.80
C THR A 17 -9.24 5.18 -25.13
N ASP A 18 -7.97 5.58 -25.22
CA ASP A 18 -7.15 5.34 -26.42
C ASP A 18 -6.90 3.84 -26.64
N LEU A 19 -6.60 3.09 -25.58
CA LEU A 19 -6.41 1.64 -25.66
C LEU A 19 -7.69 0.92 -26.09
N HIS A 20 -8.84 1.35 -25.59
CA HIS A 20 -10.14 0.80 -25.96
C HIS A 20 -10.50 1.13 -27.42
N THR A 21 -10.23 2.35 -27.86
CA THR A 21 -10.44 2.76 -29.26
C THR A 21 -9.52 1.97 -30.19
N LEU A 22 -8.24 1.83 -29.82
CA LEU A 22 -7.27 1.03 -30.55
C LEU A 22 -7.69 -0.44 -30.63
N TRP A 23 -8.23 -1.00 -29.54
CA TRP A 23 -8.76 -2.36 -29.54
C TRP A 23 -9.84 -2.56 -30.62
N TYR A 24 -10.79 -1.64 -30.75
CA TYR A 24 -11.81 -1.73 -31.80
C TYR A 24 -11.25 -1.59 -33.21
N VAL A 25 -10.26 -0.71 -33.40
CA VAL A 25 -9.59 -0.60 -34.70
C VAL A 25 -8.91 -1.91 -35.08
N LEU A 26 -8.20 -2.54 -34.14
CA LEU A 26 -7.54 -3.84 -34.35
C LEU A 26 -8.56 -4.97 -34.57
N LEU A 27 -9.67 -4.95 -33.85
CA LEU A 27 -10.74 -5.93 -34.02
C LEU A 27 -11.39 -5.84 -35.40
N ARG A 28 -11.64 -4.62 -35.90
CA ARG A 28 -12.16 -4.40 -37.25
C ARG A 28 -11.18 -4.89 -38.32
N GLU A 29 -9.89 -4.61 -38.16
CA GLU A 29 -8.85 -5.13 -39.07
C GLU A 29 -8.82 -6.67 -39.04
N GLN A 30 -8.92 -7.29 -37.86
CA GLN A 30 -8.95 -8.75 -37.75
C GLN A 30 -10.17 -9.36 -38.46
N ASN A 31 -11.33 -8.72 -38.38
CA ASN A 31 -12.55 -9.16 -39.08
C ASN A 31 -12.44 -8.99 -40.59
N LEU A 32 -11.83 -7.90 -41.06
CA LEU A 32 -11.53 -7.69 -42.48
C LEU A 32 -10.59 -8.79 -43.01
N LEU A 33 -9.49 -9.05 -42.32
CA LEU A 33 -8.55 -10.11 -42.67
C LEU A 33 -9.18 -11.51 -42.60
N ALA A 34 -10.15 -11.73 -41.72
CA ALA A 34 -10.89 -13.00 -41.68
C ALA A 34 -11.79 -13.17 -42.92
N THR A 35 -12.50 -12.11 -43.31
CA THR A 35 -13.38 -12.12 -44.49
C THR A 35 -12.58 -12.32 -45.77
N GLN A 36 -11.49 -11.56 -45.95
CA GLN A 36 -10.59 -11.72 -47.10
C GLN A 36 -9.98 -13.14 -47.17
N ALA A 37 -9.60 -13.72 -46.04
CA ALA A 37 -9.06 -15.09 -46.03
C ALA A 37 -10.11 -16.11 -46.48
N GLU A 38 -11.37 -15.88 -46.11
CA GLU A 38 -12.50 -16.72 -46.49
C GLU A 38 -12.88 -16.55 -47.98
N GLU A 39 -12.86 -15.33 -48.51
CA GLU A 39 -13.06 -15.05 -49.93
C GLU A 39 -12.01 -15.74 -50.80
N VAL A 40 -10.74 -15.63 -50.43
CA VAL A 40 -9.64 -16.27 -51.17
C VAL A 40 -9.73 -17.79 -51.09
N ARG A 41 -10.16 -18.34 -49.94
CA ARG A 41 -10.46 -19.77 -49.80
C ARG A 41 -11.58 -20.21 -50.74
N ARG A 42 -12.65 -19.43 -50.87
CA ARG A 42 -13.78 -19.71 -51.79
C ARG A 42 -13.37 -19.59 -53.25
N ALA A 43 -12.46 -18.67 -53.58
CA ALA A 43 -11.93 -18.49 -54.92
C ALA A 43 -10.98 -19.62 -55.39
N GLY A 44 -10.71 -20.62 -54.54
CA GLY A 44 -9.84 -21.76 -54.89
C GLY A 44 -8.35 -21.40 -55.02
N ILE A 45 -7.97 -20.20 -54.58
CA ILE A 45 -6.57 -19.75 -54.59
C ILE A 45 -5.80 -20.50 -53.50
N ALA A 46 -4.58 -20.96 -53.84
CA ALA A 46 -3.78 -21.78 -52.95
C ALA A 46 -3.62 -21.15 -51.55
N PRO A 47 -3.91 -21.89 -50.46
CA PRO A 47 -3.82 -21.39 -49.08
C PRO A 47 -2.45 -20.78 -48.72
N ARG A 48 -1.40 -21.24 -49.39
CA ARG A 48 -0.02 -20.77 -49.20
C ARG A 48 0.16 -19.28 -49.56
N MET A 49 -0.55 -18.77 -50.58
CA MET A 49 -0.49 -17.34 -50.93
C MET A 49 -1.16 -16.46 -49.86
N ILE A 50 -2.29 -16.91 -49.32
CA ILE A 50 -3.00 -16.22 -48.21
C ILE A 50 -2.08 -16.10 -47.00
N GLN A 51 -1.40 -17.19 -46.65
CA GLN A 51 -0.59 -17.28 -45.45
C GLN A 51 0.65 -16.36 -45.52
N LEU A 52 1.25 -16.20 -46.71
CA LEU A 52 2.39 -15.31 -46.93
C LEU A 52 2.01 -13.82 -46.90
N GLY A 53 0.86 -13.44 -47.46
CA GLY A 53 0.43 -12.03 -47.50
C GLY A 53 -0.29 -11.54 -46.24
N MET A 54 -1.22 -12.34 -45.72
CA MET A 54 -2.14 -11.93 -44.65
C MET A 54 -1.77 -12.49 -43.27
N GLY A 55 -1.02 -13.60 -43.23
CA GLY A 55 -0.58 -14.24 -42.00
C GLY A 55 0.19 -13.30 -41.07
N PRO A 56 1.22 -12.57 -41.56
CA PRO A 56 1.95 -11.60 -40.75
C PRO A 56 1.05 -10.51 -40.17
N LYS A 57 0.18 -9.89 -40.98
CA LYS A 57 -0.74 -8.83 -40.52
C LYS A 57 -1.69 -9.33 -39.44
N LYS A 58 -2.29 -10.52 -39.63
CA LYS A 58 -3.16 -11.16 -38.64
C LYS A 58 -2.43 -11.42 -37.33
N ARG A 59 -1.17 -11.88 -37.40
CA ARG A 59 -0.31 -12.11 -36.23
C ARG A 59 -0.01 -10.80 -35.51
N GLU A 60 0.37 -9.74 -36.22
CA GLU A 60 0.68 -8.44 -35.63
C GLU A 60 -0.54 -7.80 -34.94
N CYS A 61 -1.74 -7.96 -35.50
CA CYS A 61 -2.99 -7.52 -34.86
C CYS A 61 -3.23 -8.26 -33.54
N ARG A 62 -3.16 -9.60 -33.56
CA ARG A 62 -3.33 -10.43 -32.36
C ARG A 62 -2.29 -10.12 -31.29
N LEU A 63 -1.04 -9.88 -31.70
CA LEU A 63 0.05 -9.53 -30.80
C LEU A 63 -0.18 -8.17 -30.13
N SER A 64 -0.67 -7.19 -30.89
CA SER A 64 -1.03 -5.87 -30.36
C SER A 64 -2.18 -5.99 -29.35
N MET A 65 -3.22 -6.77 -29.66
CA MET A 65 -4.35 -7.03 -28.75
C MET A 65 -3.88 -7.73 -27.46
N ALA A 66 -3.05 -8.77 -27.57
CA ALA A 66 -2.49 -9.46 -26.41
C ALA A 66 -1.70 -8.51 -25.49
N ARG A 67 -0.93 -7.59 -26.08
CA ARG A 67 -0.19 -6.57 -25.32
C ARG A 67 -1.10 -5.54 -24.66
N ILE A 68 -2.19 -5.12 -25.31
CA ILE A 68 -3.20 -4.25 -24.68
C ILE A 68 -3.76 -4.92 -23.42
N LYS A 69 -4.12 -6.21 -23.52
CA LYS A 69 -4.61 -6.99 -22.37
C LYS A 69 -3.58 -7.10 -21.26
N ALA A 70 -2.31 -7.36 -21.61
CA ALA A 70 -1.22 -7.42 -20.64
C ALA A 70 -1.03 -6.08 -19.92
N VAL A 71 -0.93 -4.96 -20.64
CA VAL A 71 -0.79 -3.61 -20.05
C VAL A 71 -1.97 -3.25 -19.16
N MET A 72 -3.19 -3.63 -19.53
CA MET A 72 -4.37 -3.40 -18.69
C MET A 72 -4.30 -4.20 -17.38
N ASN A 73 -3.84 -5.45 -17.45
CA ASN A 73 -3.64 -6.27 -16.25
C ASN A 73 -2.51 -5.74 -15.36
N GLU A 74 -1.39 -5.32 -15.95
CA GLU A 74 -0.28 -4.66 -15.23
C GLU A 74 -0.77 -3.43 -14.46
N ARG A 75 -1.57 -2.56 -15.09
CA ARG A 75 -2.16 -1.38 -14.45
C ARG A 75 -3.09 -1.75 -13.29
N ARG A 76 -3.92 -2.79 -13.47
CA ARG A 76 -4.81 -3.28 -12.41
C ARG A 76 -4.02 -3.77 -11.21
N LEU A 77 -2.98 -4.58 -11.44
CA LEU A 77 -2.13 -5.11 -10.37
C LEU A 77 -1.36 -3.98 -9.66
N ALA A 78 -0.82 -3.03 -10.40
CA ALA A 78 -0.13 -1.86 -9.82
C ALA A 78 -1.06 -1.03 -8.93
N TYR A 79 -2.31 -0.81 -9.36
CA TYR A 79 -3.31 -0.11 -8.55
C TYR A 79 -3.64 -0.86 -7.26
N ILE A 80 -3.91 -2.16 -7.34
CA ILE A 80 -4.21 -2.98 -6.16
C ILE A 80 -3.04 -2.95 -5.17
N GLY A 81 -1.81 -3.14 -5.67
CA GLY A 81 -0.62 -3.07 -4.82
C GLY A 81 -0.43 -1.70 -4.17
N ALA A 82 -0.67 -0.61 -4.90
CA ALA A 82 -0.58 0.73 -4.34
C ALA A 82 -1.62 0.99 -3.24
N VAL A 83 -2.85 0.49 -3.42
CA VAL A 83 -3.91 0.60 -2.41
C VAL A 83 -3.54 -0.20 -1.16
N GLN A 84 -3.07 -1.43 -1.31
CA GLN A 84 -2.64 -2.28 -0.19
C GLN A 84 -1.53 -1.63 0.64
N LEU A 85 -0.50 -1.09 -0.02
CA LEU A 85 0.59 -0.38 0.66
C LEU A 85 0.07 0.85 1.43
N ALA A 86 -0.85 1.61 0.85
CA ALA A 86 -1.44 2.77 1.53
C ALA A 86 -2.28 2.36 2.76
N GLU A 87 -2.98 1.23 2.70
CA GLU A 87 -3.73 0.66 3.82
C GLU A 87 -2.80 0.17 4.93
N GLU A 88 -1.72 -0.55 4.59
CA GLU A 88 -0.69 -1.00 5.52
C GLU A 88 0.00 0.18 6.23
N GLU A 89 0.33 1.24 5.49
CA GLU A 89 0.92 2.46 6.08
C GLU A 89 -0.01 3.12 7.09
N LYS A 90 -1.32 3.18 6.79
CA LYS A 90 -2.34 3.72 7.68
C LYS A 90 -2.52 2.87 8.93
N GLU A 91 -2.53 1.54 8.79
CA GLU A 91 -2.61 0.62 9.92
C GLU A 91 -1.38 0.75 10.83
N ALA A 92 -0.18 0.79 10.24
CA ALA A 92 1.06 1.00 10.99
C ALA A 92 1.11 2.37 11.69
N GLU A 93 0.49 3.40 11.13
CA GLU A 93 0.33 4.70 11.80
C GLU A 93 -0.61 4.61 13.01
N LEU A 94 -1.75 3.93 12.84
CA LEU A 94 -2.71 3.71 13.92
C LEU A 94 -2.09 2.92 15.09
N ASP A 95 -1.40 1.83 14.79
CA ASP A 95 -0.72 1.01 15.80
C ASP A 95 0.34 1.82 16.56
N ARG A 96 1.13 2.63 15.86
CA ARG A 96 2.09 3.55 16.49
C ARG A 96 1.40 4.56 17.39
N ALA A 97 0.26 5.12 16.97
CA ALA A 97 -0.50 6.06 17.78
C ALA A 97 -1.09 5.40 19.04
N VAL A 98 -1.67 4.21 18.90
CA VAL A 98 -2.22 3.41 20.01
C VAL A 98 -1.11 3.06 21.01
N LEU A 99 0.02 2.55 20.53
CA LEU A 99 1.16 2.21 21.39
C LEU A 99 1.69 3.43 22.14
N LYS A 100 1.86 4.57 21.45
CA LYS A 100 2.28 5.84 22.06
C LYS A 100 1.32 6.28 23.15
N HIS A 101 0.01 6.15 22.92
CA HIS A 101 -1.01 6.47 23.91
C HIS A 101 -0.89 5.55 25.14
N GLN A 102 -0.83 4.23 24.93
CA GLN A 102 -0.70 3.24 26.00
C GLN A 102 0.54 3.48 26.87
N ILE A 103 1.70 3.71 26.24
CA ILE A 103 2.95 4.02 26.96
C ILE A 103 2.79 5.30 27.79
N THR A 104 2.17 6.33 27.22
CA THR A 104 1.95 7.61 27.92
C THR A 104 1.07 7.43 29.15
N GLN A 105 -0.04 6.69 29.02
CA GLN A 105 -0.94 6.38 30.15
C GLN A 105 -0.22 5.59 31.23
N PHE A 106 0.53 4.55 30.83
CA PHE A 106 1.30 3.73 31.75
C PHE A 106 2.36 4.53 32.52
N ASN A 107 3.14 5.35 31.81
CA ASN A 107 4.15 6.22 32.41
C ASN A 107 3.54 7.23 33.38
N ARG A 108 2.37 7.79 33.04
CA ARG A 108 1.61 8.69 33.93
C ARG A 108 1.20 7.99 35.22
N GLY A 109 0.65 6.78 35.13
CA GLY A 109 0.28 5.97 36.30
C GLY A 109 1.48 5.65 37.19
N ARG A 110 2.61 5.24 36.60
CA ARG A 110 3.85 4.97 37.34
C ARG A 110 4.40 6.21 38.04
N LYS A 111 4.39 7.36 37.37
CA LYS A 111 4.83 8.63 37.96
C LYS A 111 3.94 9.05 39.12
N ALA A 112 2.62 8.88 38.99
CA ALA A 112 1.68 9.13 40.08
C ALA A 112 1.94 8.22 41.29
N LEU A 113 2.17 6.92 41.07
CA LEU A 113 2.49 5.99 42.15
C LEU A 113 3.80 6.34 42.87
N ARG A 114 4.86 6.67 42.11
CA ARG A 114 6.15 7.11 42.69
C ARG A 114 5.99 8.35 43.55
N THR A 115 5.28 9.36 43.06
CA THR A 115 5.05 10.60 43.82
C THR A 115 4.20 10.37 45.08
N LEU A 116 3.23 9.45 45.05
CA LEU A 116 2.49 9.04 46.25
C LEU A 116 3.38 8.35 47.27
N GLN A 117 4.26 7.43 46.84
CA GLN A 117 5.23 6.77 47.72
C GLN A 117 6.21 7.78 48.34
N GLU A 118 6.77 8.69 47.54
CA GLU A 118 7.66 9.76 48.02
C GLU A 118 6.97 10.65 49.05
N LYS A 119 5.72 11.07 48.81
CA LYS A 119 4.93 11.84 49.78
C LYS A 119 4.68 11.05 51.06
N ARG A 120 4.40 9.75 50.98
CA ARG A 120 4.19 8.88 52.14
C ARG A 120 5.45 8.75 52.99
N VAL A 121 6.60 8.47 52.37
CA VAL A 121 7.90 8.40 53.06
C VAL A 121 8.27 9.76 53.67
N ALA A 122 8.04 10.87 52.96
CA ALA A 122 8.29 12.21 53.49
C ALA A 122 7.40 12.54 54.70
N ALA A 123 6.14 12.10 54.71
CA ALA A 123 5.23 12.26 55.83
C ALA A 123 5.65 11.43 57.05
N GLU A 124 6.10 10.19 56.84
CA GLU A 124 6.68 9.34 57.89
C GLU A 124 7.94 9.98 58.49
N ARG A 125 8.90 10.39 57.65
CA ARG A 125 10.10 11.12 58.10
C ARG A 125 9.76 12.40 58.86
N ARG A 126 8.72 13.13 58.44
CA ARG A 126 8.26 14.34 59.13
C ARG A 126 7.66 14.00 60.50
N LYS A 127 6.85 12.94 60.60
CA LYS A 127 6.33 12.43 61.88
C LYS A 127 7.48 12.02 62.81
N GLU A 128 8.47 11.28 62.32
CA GLU A 128 9.65 10.87 63.10
C GLU A 128 10.46 12.07 63.61
N ARG A 129 10.65 13.12 62.81
CA ARG A 129 11.29 14.36 63.29
C ARG A 129 10.50 15.02 64.42
N LEU A 130 9.17 15.06 64.29
CA LEU A 130 8.29 15.65 65.30
C LEU A 130 8.25 14.83 66.61
N THR A 131 8.28 13.49 66.53
CA THR A 131 8.36 12.64 67.71
C THR A 131 9.70 12.81 68.41
N ARG A 132 10.83 12.78 67.67
CA ARG A 132 12.16 13.04 68.23
C ARG A 132 12.27 14.39 68.94
N GLN A 133 11.71 15.45 68.35
CA GLN A 133 11.66 16.78 68.99
C GLN A 133 10.79 16.80 70.26
N LYS A 134 9.69 16.04 70.29
CA LYS A 134 8.88 15.88 71.51
C LYS A 134 9.68 15.14 72.59
N ASP A 135 10.35 14.04 72.23
CA ASP A 135 11.14 13.24 73.16
C ASP A 135 12.32 14.05 73.74
N GLU A 136 12.96 14.91 72.93
CA GLU A 136 13.98 15.86 73.40
C GLU A 136 13.43 16.92 74.36
N LYS A 137 12.20 17.41 74.14
CA LYS A 137 11.53 18.38 75.04
C LYS A 137 11.01 17.76 76.34
N ILE A 138 10.76 16.45 76.37
CA ILE A 138 10.22 15.73 77.55
C ILE A 138 11.35 15.30 78.51
N LYS A 139 12.61 15.29 78.07
CA LYS A 139 13.75 15.07 78.99
C LYS A 139 13.72 16.16 80.08
N PRO A 140 13.52 15.79 81.36
CA PRO A 140 13.43 16.78 82.42
C PRO A 140 14.74 17.56 82.48
N THR A 141 14.64 18.89 82.47
CA THR A 141 15.74 19.75 82.88
C THR A 141 16.04 19.39 84.33
N THR A 142 17.04 18.54 84.56
CA THR A 142 17.65 18.41 85.89
C THR A 142 18.29 19.76 86.19
N VAL A 143 17.53 20.56 86.96
CA VAL A 143 17.93 21.82 87.56
C VAL A 143 19.13 21.59 88.49
N SER A 144 20.02 22.58 88.48
CA SER A 144 21.27 22.78 89.23
C SER A 144 21.38 22.20 90.63
N ALA A 145 22.62 21.82 91.00
CA ALA A 145 23.35 22.37 92.14
C ALA A 145 24.85 22.04 92.00
#